data_AF-A0A832SCC6-F1
#
_entry.id   AF-A0A832SCC6-F1
#
_cell.length_a   1.000
_cell.length_b   1.000
_cell.length_c   1.000
_cell.angle_alpha   90.00
_cell.angle_beta   90.00
_cell.angle_gamma   90.00
#
_symmetry.space_group_name_H-M   'P 1'
#
loop_
_entity.id
_entity.type
_entity.pdbx_description
1 polymer ?
#
loop_
_entity_poly.entity_id
_entity_poly.type
_entity_poly.pdbx_seq_one_letter_code
_entity_poly.pdbx_strand_id
1 'polypeptide(L)'
;MEKILFGVAKQWIAGNTIDDALSAGQNSYKNGMGVIINKLGEYHTSKNLIENTISEYKTVMESFRKWKVSGAISVKPTQIGLMKSKKECLMNFEALINSATKSQSFVWIDMESSDHTDETIQIYENLLARYERLGIAIQANLLRSEGDLADLLSIGGKIRLVKGAYREDSNVAFKSKQKVDQNYLRLMSILFESGNEFGIATHDGAMISSAVALAKKYEKKFEFQMLRGIRDELKPVLIKKGFSLSEYIPYGTNWLPYSIRRLKERKRNILLLGSSFLQQKAKPLGI
;
A
#
# COMPACT_ATOMS: atom_id res chain seq x y z
N MET A 1 14.06 -8.37 -22.73
CA MET A 1 13.49 -8.80 -21.43
C MET A 1 12.66 -7.68 -20.80
N GLU A 2 13.22 -6.47 -20.66
CA GLU A 2 12.52 -5.29 -20.10
C GLU A 2 11.23 -4.90 -20.80
N LYS A 3 11.16 -4.88 -22.15
CA LYS A 3 9.90 -4.55 -22.86
C LYS A 3 8.75 -5.53 -22.58
N ILE A 4 9.05 -6.82 -22.38
CA ILE A 4 8.06 -7.86 -22.06
C ILE A 4 7.63 -7.75 -20.58
N LEU A 5 8.60 -7.56 -19.68
CA LEU A 5 8.36 -7.28 -18.27
C LEU A 5 7.55 -5.99 -18.05
N PHE A 6 7.81 -4.96 -18.85
CA PHE A 6 7.08 -3.70 -18.81
C PHE A 6 5.62 -3.87 -19.28
N GLY A 7 5.37 -4.69 -20.32
CA GLY A 7 4.02 -5.02 -20.76
C GLY A 7 3.17 -5.69 -19.67
N VAL A 8 3.78 -6.55 -18.85
CA VAL A 8 3.13 -7.16 -17.67
C VAL A 8 3.04 -6.17 -16.51
N ALA A 9 4.08 -5.36 -16.27
CA ALA A 9 4.12 -4.36 -15.21
C ALA A 9 3.10 -3.23 -15.38
N LYS A 10 2.74 -2.86 -16.63
CA LYS A 10 1.69 -1.87 -16.94
C LYS A 10 0.33 -2.21 -16.33
N GLN A 11 0.08 -3.47 -16.00
CA GLN A 11 -1.15 -3.85 -15.31
C GLN A 11 -1.14 -3.39 -13.85
N TRP A 12 0.04 -3.31 -13.21
CA TRP A 12 0.16 -3.03 -11.77
C TRP A 12 0.63 -1.63 -11.45
N ILE A 13 0.99 -0.84 -12.44
CA ILE A 13 1.57 0.51 -12.32
C ILE A 13 0.87 1.42 -13.31
N ALA A 14 0.49 2.61 -12.86
CA ALA A 14 -0.25 3.56 -13.69
C ALA A 14 0.58 4.09 -14.88
N GLY A 15 1.86 4.31 -14.65
CA GLY A 15 2.81 4.86 -15.61
C GLY A 15 4.00 5.47 -14.88
N ASN A 16 4.71 6.38 -15.56
CA ASN A 16 5.94 6.98 -15.04
C ASN A 16 5.72 8.38 -14.46
N THR A 17 4.58 9.00 -14.75
CA THR A 17 4.32 10.41 -14.43
C THR A 17 3.18 10.58 -13.43
N ILE A 18 3.08 11.78 -12.84
CA ILE A 18 1.95 12.17 -11.99
C ILE A 18 0.64 12.12 -12.78
N ASP A 19 0.63 12.57 -14.04
CA ASP A 19 -0.57 12.56 -14.89
C ASP A 19 -1.05 11.13 -15.18
N ASP A 20 -0.13 10.17 -15.36
CA ASP A 20 -0.49 8.76 -15.48
C ASP A 20 -1.22 8.27 -14.22
N ALA A 21 -0.68 8.62 -13.05
CA ALA A 21 -1.24 8.24 -11.75
C ALA A 21 -2.63 8.86 -11.51
N LEU A 22 -2.80 10.14 -11.85
CA LEU A 22 -4.05 10.87 -11.68
C LEU A 22 -5.12 10.44 -12.70
N SER A 23 -4.72 10.13 -13.93
CA SER A 23 -5.60 9.55 -14.94
C SER A 23 -6.11 8.17 -14.53
N ALA A 24 -5.19 7.32 -14.04
CA ALA A 24 -5.55 6.04 -13.42
C ALA A 24 -6.49 6.22 -12.22
N GLY A 25 -6.19 7.18 -11.33
CA GLY A 25 -7.02 7.52 -10.19
C GLY A 25 -8.42 7.99 -10.57
N GLN A 26 -8.55 8.84 -11.59
CA GLN A 26 -9.85 9.30 -12.07
C GLN A 26 -10.68 8.14 -12.64
N ASN A 27 -10.06 7.18 -13.34
CA ASN A 27 -10.74 5.98 -13.80
C ASN A 27 -11.27 5.17 -12.61
N SER A 28 -10.43 4.92 -11.61
CA SER A 28 -10.83 4.18 -10.41
C SER A 28 -11.95 4.89 -9.64
N TYR A 29 -11.88 6.22 -9.52
CA TYR A 29 -12.91 7.04 -8.89
C TYR A 29 -14.26 6.98 -9.63
N LYS A 30 -14.25 7.05 -10.97
CA LYS A 30 -15.46 6.87 -11.80
C LYS A 30 -16.11 5.49 -11.63
N ASN A 31 -15.33 4.49 -11.23
CA ASN A 31 -15.82 3.13 -10.94
C ASN A 31 -16.22 2.93 -9.47
N GLY A 32 -16.35 4.01 -8.69
CA GLY A 32 -16.83 3.96 -7.30
C GLY A 32 -15.76 3.58 -6.27
N MET A 33 -14.47 3.67 -6.62
CA MET A 33 -13.37 3.41 -5.68
C MET A 33 -12.76 4.71 -5.16
N GLY A 34 -12.27 4.69 -3.92
CA GLY A 34 -11.28 5.65 -3.45
C GLY A 34 -9.92 5.43 -4.13
N VAL A 35 -9.02 6.40 -3.99
CA VAL A 35 -7.70 6.39 -4.65
C VAL A 35 -6.59 6.55 -3.62
N ILE A 36 -5.58 5.70 -3.67
CA ILE A 36 -4.34 5.83 -2.88
C ILE A 36 -3.17 5.88 -3.86
N ILE A 37 -2.55 7.04 -4.07
CA ILE A 37 -1.42 7.19 -4.98
C ILE A 37 -0.10 6.98 -4.25
N ASN A 38 0.81 6.20 -4.85
CA ASN A 38 2.15 5.97 -4.31
C ASN A 38 3.22 6.18 -5.37
N LYS A 39 4.24 6.98 -5.05
CA LYS A 39 5.44 7.10 -5.87
C LYS A 39 6.38 5.94 -5.58
N LEU A 40 6.82 5.24 -6.62
CA LEU A 40 7.75 4.13 -6.50
C LEU A 40 9.17 4.61 -6.17
N GLY A 41 9.81 3.91 -5.24
CA GLY A 41 11.14 4.19 -4.71
C GLY A 41 11.20 3.88 -3.21
N GLU A 42 12.40 3.78 -2.67
CA GLU A 42 12.69 3.52 -1.26
C GLU A 42 14.16 3.88 -0.99
N TYR A 43 14.52 4.06 0.28
CA TYR A 43 15.89 4.26 0.75
C TYR A 43 16.63 5.46 0.11
N HIS A 44 15.95 6.60 -0.02
CA HIS A 44 16.57 7.80 -0.56
C HIS A 44 17.58 8.40 0.44
N THR A 45 18.79 8.66 -0.02
CA THR A 45 19.86 9.30 0.77
C THR A 45 20.33 10.64 0.17
N SER A 46 19.81 11.06 -0.98
CA SER A 46 20.12 12.37 -1.56
C SER A 46 19.09 13.39 -1.10
N LYS A 47 19.54 14.53 -0.58
CA LYS A 47 18.67 15.65 -0.16
C LYS A 47 17.77 16.10 -1.32
N ASN A 48 18.34 16.29 -2.50
CA ASN A 48 17.59 16.68 -3.70
C ASN A 48 16.51 15.64 -4.08
N LEU A 49 16.82 14.34 -3.96
CA LEU A 49 15.85 13.29 -4.26
C LEU A 49 14.69 13.25 -3.24
N ILE A 50 15.00 13.47 -1.97
CA ILE A 50 14.01 13.60 -0.89
C ILE A 50 13.11 14.82 -1.14
N GLU A 51 13.68 15.99 -1.38
CA GLU A 51 12.96 17.24 -1.66
C GLU A 51 12.05 17.12 -2.89
N ASN A 52 12.56 16.55 -3.98
CA ASN A 52 11.77 16.29 -5.19
C ASN A 52 10.62 15.31 -4.92
N THR A 53 10.85 14.28 -4.09
CA THR A 53 9.81 13.30 -3.75
C THR A 53 8.68 13.94 -2.93
N ILE A 54 9.03 14.79 -1.97
CA ILE A 54 8.06 15.56 -1.18
C ILE A 54 7.28 16.52 -2.08
N SER A 55 7.96 17.22 -2.99
CA SER A 55 7.34 18.14 -3.95
C SER A 55 6.35 17.43 -4.88
N GLU A 56 6.69 16.23 -5.37
CA GLU A 56 5.78 15.44 -6.19
C GLU A 56 4.54 14.98 -5.41
N TYR A 57 4.68 14.51 -4.17
CA TYR A 57 3.52 14.14 -3.36
C TYR A 57 2.59 15.33 -3.09
N LYS A 58 3.13 16.53 -2.86
CA LYS A 58 2.33 17.76 -2.74
C LYS A 58 1.58 18.06 -4.04
N THR A 59 2.28 18.01 -5.18
CA THR A 59 1.69 18.19 -6.52
C THR A 59 0.54 17.21 -6.77
N VAL A 60 0.70 15.94 -6.39
CA VAL A 60 -0.35 14.91 -6.50
C VAL A 60 -1.60 15.32 -5.71
N MET A 61 -1.44 15.68 -4.44
CA MET A 61 -2.57 16.04 -3.57
C MET A 61 -3.28 17.31 -4.03
N GLU A 62 -2.52 18.35 -4.41
CA GLU A 62 -3.07 19.61 -4.94
C GLU A 62 -3.85 19.39 -6.25
N SER A 63 -3.48 18.35 -7.00
CA SER A 63 -4.14 18.00 -8.27
C SER A 63 -5.47 17.27 -8.09
N PHE A 64 -5.75 16.65 -6.94
CA PHE A 64 -6.96 15.84 -6.73
C PHE A 64 -8.26 16.58 -7.08
N ARG A 65 -8.40 17.85 -6.68
CA ARG A 65 -9.58 18.67 -7.01
C ARG A 65 -9.74 18.87 -8.52
N LYS A 66 -8.66 19.21 -9.22
CA LYS A 66 -8.66 19.42 -10.69
C LYS A 66 -9.05 18.14 -11.42
N TRP A 67 -8.56 17.00 -10.94
CA TRP A 67 -8.84 15.68 -11.53
C TRP A 67 -10.17 15.08 -11.07
N LYS A 68 -10.91 15.76 -10.18
CA LYS A 68 -12.18 15.30 -9.60
C LYS A 68 -12.05 13.94 -8.92
N VAL A 69 -10.97 13.76 -8.17
CA VAL A 69 -10.67 12.57 -7.38
C VAL A 69 -10.66 12.96 -5.91
N SER A 70 -11.23 12.12 -5.05
CA SER A 70 -10.96 12.14 -3.62
C SER A 70 -10.02 10.97 -3.29
N GLY A 71 -9.01 11.21 -2.48
CA GLY A 71 -8.02 10.17 -2.25
C GLY A 71 -6.97 10.49 -1.20
N ALA A 72 -5.99 9.60 -1.16
CA ALA A 72 -4.86 9.61 -0.26
C ALA A 72 -3.56 9.44 -1.03
N ILE A 73 -2.45 9.75 -0.38
CA ILE A 73 -1.13 9.28 -0.78
C ILE A 73 -0.66 8.18 0.17
N SER A 74 0.22 7.30 -0.30
CA SER A 74 0.96 6.34 0.53
C SER A 74 2.43 6.60 0.39
N VAL A 75 3.11 6.81 1.52
CA VAL A 75 4.49 7.30 1.56
C VAL A 75 5.33 6.36 2.40
N LYS A 76 6.50 5.99 1.88
CA LYS A 76 7.52 5.23 2.61
C LYS A 76 8.43 6.19 3.38
N PRO A 77 8.60 6.05 4.70
CA PRO A 77 9.51 6.87 5.49
C PRO A 77 10.92 7.02 4.89
N THR A 78 11.46 5.93 4.34
CA THR A 78 12.82 5.92 3.75
C THR A 78 12.93 6.75 2.46
N GLN A 79 11.81 7.04 1.77
CA GLN A 79 11.81 7.94 0.61
C GLN A 79 11.96 9.41 0.99
N ILE A 80 11.60 9.77 2.23
CA ILE A 80 11.46 11.15 2.67
C ILE A 80 12.32 11.48 3.89
N GLY A 81 13.44 10.78 4.05
CA GLY A 81 14.49 11.17 4.99
C GLY A 81 14.69 10.26 6.21
N LEU A 82 14.00 9.12 6.33
CA LEU A 82 14.29 8.19 7.43
C LEU A 82 15.74 7.72 7.41
N MET A 83 16.32 7.50 6.22
CA MET A 83 17.74 7.14 6.04
C MET A 83 18.72 8.25 6.44
N LYS A 84 18.24 9.46 6.73
CA LYS A 84 19.04 10.59 7.21
C LYS A 84 18.91 10.78 8.70
N SER A 85 17.68 10.95 9.16
CA SER A 85 17.36 10.98 10.57
C SER A 85 15.85 10.89 10.76
N LYS A 86 15.44 10.34 11.91
CA LYS A 86 14.05 10.38 12.37
C LYS A 86 13.49 11.81 12.38
N LYS A 87 14.30 12.81 12.77
CA LYS A 87 13.90 14.23 12.82
C LYS A 87 13.57 14.78 11.42
N GLU A 88 14.41 14.49 10.43
CA GLU A 88 14.17 14.93 9.04
C GLU A 88 12.91 14.27 8.47
N CYS A 89 12.75 12.96 8.67
CA CYS A 89 11.55 12.24 8.24
C CYS A 89 10.28 12.82 8.86
N LEU A 90 10.30 13.10 10.16
CA LEU A 90 9.18 13.71 10.89
C LEU A 90 8.79 15.07 10.29
N MET A 91 9.75 15.97 10.09
CA MET A 91 9.50 17.30 9.48
C MET A 91 8.92 17.18 8.07
N ASN A 92 9.39 16.20 7.29
CA ASN A 92 8.90 15.98 5.93
C ASN A 92 7.47 15.41 5.91
N PHE A 93 7.13 14.50 6.83
CA PHE A 93 5.76 14.05 7.02
C PHE A 93 4.83 15.18 7.46
N GLU A 94 5.24 16.03 8.41
CA GLU A 94 4.46 17.21 8.81
C GLU A 94 4.14 18.10 7.60
N ALA A 95 5.12 18.34 6.73
CA ALA A 95 4.93 19.12 5.51
C ALA A 95 3.92 18.48 4.55
N LEU A 96 3.91 17.15 4.43
CA LEU A 96 2.94 16.40 3.62
C LEU A 96 1.53 16.43 4.24
N ILE A 97 1.41 16.24 5.55
CA ILE A 97 0.12 16.24 6.27
C ILE A 97 -0.53 17.62 6.23
N ASN A 98 0.27 18.69 6.34
CA ASN A 98 -0.23 20.06 6.19
C ASN A 98 -0.76 20.32 4.76
N SER A 99 -0.08 19.81 3.73
CA SER A 99 -0.59 19.86 2.34
C SER A 99 -1.86 19.01 2.18
N ALA A 100 -1.89 17.82 2.78
CA ALA A 100 -3.05 16.93 2.73
C ALA A 100 -4.29 17.56 3.36
N THR A 101 -4.12 18.30 4.45
CA THR A 101 -5.20 19.05 5.11
C THR A 101 -5.79 20.11 4.20
N LYS A 102 -4.95 20.91 3.52
CA LYS A 102 -5.39 21.92 2.55
C LYS A 102 -6.11 21.32 1.35
N SER A 103 -5.66 20.16 0.89
CA SER A 103 -6.22 19.45 -0.27
C SER A 103 -7.35 18.48 0.09
N GLN A 104 -7.77 18.43 1.36
CA GLN A 104 -8.75 17.47 1.88
C GLN A 104 -8.42 16.00 1.52
N SER A 105 -7.14 15.66 1.46
CA SER A 105 -6.62 14.31 1.18
C SER A 105 -6.05 13.65 2.44
N PHE A 106 -5.66 12.38 2.37
CA PHE A 106 -5.17 11.62 3.52
C PHE A 106 -3.74 11.10 3.28
N VAL A 107 -2.95 10.91 4.34
CA VAL A 107 -1.58 10.37 4.24
C VAL A 107 -1.49 9.01 4.91
N TRP A 108 -1.18 7.97 4.15
CA TRP A 108 -0.80 6.68 4.70
C TRP A 108 0.72 6.58 4.83
N ILE A 109 1.18 6.21 6.02
CA ILE A 109 2.56 5.83 6.30
C ILE A 109 2.68 4.33 6.02
N ASP A 110 3.40 3.99 4.96
CA ASP A 110 3.70 2.59 4.64
C ASP A 110 4.71 2.02 5.64
N MET A 111 4.51 0.76 6.02
CA MET A 111 5.48 0.01 6.82
C MET A 111 6.46 -0.72 5.91
N GLU A 112 7.75 -0.49 6.14
CA GLU A 112 8.86 -1.06 5.39
C GLU A 112 9.37 -2.36 6.05
N SER A 113 10.66 -2.68 5.98
CA SER A 113 11.22 -3.86 6.66
C SER A 113 11.18 -3.72 8.19
N SER A 114 11.38 -4.84 8.89
CA SER A 114 11.43 -4.85 10.35
C SER A 114 12.47 -3.89 10.95
N ASP A 115 13.58 -3.67 10.24
CA ASP A 115 14.65 -2.71 10.61
C ASP A 115 14.15 -1.27 10.81
N HIS A 116 13.05 -0.89 10.18
CA HIS A 116 12.49 0.46 10.24
C HIS A 116 11.18 0.55 11.04
N THR A 117 10.71 -0.55 11.63
CA THR A 117 9.39 -0.60 12.26
C THR A 117 9.30 0.32 13.48
N ASP A 118 10.29 0.27 14.37
CA ASP A 118 10.31 1.09 15.59
C ASP A 118 10.31 2.59 15.27
N GLU A 119 11.18 3.01 14.35
CA GLU A 119 11.27 4.42 13.96
C GLU A 119 9.97 4.91 13.29
N THR A 120 9.36 4.06 12.47
CA THR A 120 8.11 4.37 11.77
C THR A 120 6.94 4.52 12.75
N ILE A 121 6.82 3.63 13.74
CA ILE A 121 5.80 3.72 14.79
C ILE A 121 6.00 5.00 15.62
N GLN A 122 7.22 5.28 16.07
CA GLN A 122 7.53 6.48 16.84
C GLN A 122 7.22 7.77 16.08
N ILE A 123 7.49 7.80 14.77
CA ILE A 123 7.11 8.93 13.90
C ILE A 123 5.60 9.07 13.87
N TYR A 124 4.86 7.98 13.68
CA TYR A 124 3.41 8.01 13.62
C TYR A 124 2.78 8.48 14.93
N GLU A 125 3.20 7.95 16.08
CA GLU A 125 2.72 8.37 17.40
C GLU A 125 2.91 9.88 17.62
N ASN A 126 4.09 10.40 17.27
CA ASN A 126 4.39 11.82 17.40
C ASN A 126 3.50 12.72 16.50
N LEU A 127 3.18 12.24 15.29
CA LEU A 127 2.32 12.95 14.36
C LEU A 127 0.84 12.84 14.77
N LEU A 128 0.39 11.67 15.22
CA LEU A 128 -0.99 11.42 15.63
C LEU A 128 -1.39 12.32 16.81
N ALA A 129 -0.47 12.64 17.71
CA ALA A 129 -0.70 13.58 18.80
C ALA A 129 -1.05 15.01 18.34
N ARG A 130 -0.80 15.35 17.07
CA ARG A 130 -0.95 16.72 16.52
C ARG A 130 -1.83 16.79 15.26
N TYR A 131 -2.13 15.67 14.63
CA TYR A 131 -2.78 15.62 13.32
C TYR A 131 -3.75 14.43 13.22
N GLU A 132 -4.82 14.58 12.43
CA GLU A 132 -5.86 13.56 12.27
C GLU A 132 -5.91 12.90 10.88
N ARG A 133 -5.28 13.51 9.86
CA ARG A 133 -5.38 13.06 8.45
C ARG A 133 -4.25 12.11 8.03
N LEU A 134 -3.91 11.20 8.94
CA LEU A 134 -2.87 10.20 8.72
C LEU A 134 -3.20 8.83 9.31
N GLY A 135 -2.61 7.79 8.74
CA GLY A 135 -2.72 6.41 9.21
C GLY A 135 -1.45 5.64 8.93
N ILE A 136 -1.27 4.48 9.58
CA ILE A 136 -0.06 3.66 9.49
C ILE A 136 -0.40 2.23 9.09
N ALA A 137 0.48 1.58 8.33
CA ALA A 137 0.36 0.16 8.02
C ALA A 137 0.94 -0.73 9.14
N ILE A 138 0.27 -1.85 9.43
CA ILE A 138 0.75 -2.91 10.34
C ILE A 138 0.77 -4.24 9.59
N GLN A 139 1.85 -5.01 9.77
CA GLN A 139 2.16 -6.19 8.99
C GLN A 139 1.89 -7.48 9.78
N ALA A 140 0.96 -8.30 9.32
CA ALA A 140 0.57 -9.52 10.04
C ALA A 140 1.66 -10.61 10.09
N ASN A 141 2.72 -10.53 9.29
CA ASN A 141 3.82 -11.48 9.34
C ASN A 141 4.78 -11.27 10.51
N LEU A 142 4.86 -10.08 11.12
CA LEU A 142 5.78 -9.84 12.23
C LEU A 142 5.19 -10.36 13.55
N LEU A 143 6.06 -10.89 14.42
CA LEU A 143 5.66 -11.42 15.74
C LEU A 143 5.18 -10.31 16.69
N ARG A 144 5.74 -9.10 16.54
CA ARG A 144 5.45 -7.92 17.37
C ARG A 144 4.09 -7.26 17.10
N SER A 145 3.52 -7.49 15.93
CA SER A 145 2.40 -6.68 15.40
C SER A 145 1.13 -6.68 16.22
N GLU A 146 0.89 -7.70 17.05
CA GLU A 146 -0.27 -7.70 17.95
C GLU A 146 -0.12 -6.67 19.07
N GLY A 147 1.08 -6.59 19.67
CA GLY A 147 1.39 -5.59 20.69
C GLY A 147 1.36 -4.17 20.10
N ASP A 148 2.09 -3.97 18.98
CA ASP A 148 2.11 -2.68 18.30
C ASP A 148 0.68 -2.22 17.91
N LEU A 149 -0.17 -3.14 17.44
CA LEU A 149 -1.56 -2.84 17.11
C LEU A 149 -2.35 -2.38 18.34
N ALA A 150 -2.24 -3.11 19.45
CA ALA A 150 -2.96 -2.77 20.68
C ALA A 150 -2.55 -1.38 21.21
N ASP A 151 -1.25 -1.10 21.22
CA ASP A 151 -0.70 0.18 21.67
C ASP A 151 -1.19 1.33 20.79
N LEU A 152 -1.11 1.18 19.46
CA LEU A 152 -1.58 2.19 18.52
C LEU A 152 -3.10 2.42 18.60
N LEU A 153 -3.90 1.38 18.81
CA LEU A 153 -5.34 1.54 18.99
C LEU A 153 -5.68 2.28 20.29
N SER A 154 -4.89 2.10 21.36
CA SER A 154 -5.10 2.78 22.63
C SER A 154 -4.99 4.31 22.54
N ILE A 155 -4.25 4.81 21.55
CA ILE A 155 -4.08 6.24 21.26
C ILE A 155 -4.91 6.71 20.05
N GLY A 156 -5.86 5.90 19.56
CA GLY A 156 -6.76 6.26 18.47
C GLY A 156 -6.18 6.11 17.06
N GLY A 157 -5.15 5.29 16.89
CA GLY A 157 -4.48 5.08 15.60
C GLY A 157 -5.40 4.54 14.50
N LYS A 158 -5.22 5.07 13.29
CA LYS A 158 -5.88 4.62 12.06
C LYS A 158 -4.98 3.64 11.32
N ILE A 159 -5.39 2.38 11.29
CA ILE A 159 -4.53 1.27 10.87
C ILE A 159 -4.89 0.78 9.47
N ARG A 160 -3.87 0.46 8.68
CA ARG A 160 -3.97 -0.38 7.49
C ARG A 160 -3.37 -1.74 7.79
N LEU A 161 -4.18 -2.81 7.78
CA LEU A 161 -3.68 -4.16 7.99
C LEU A 161 -3.25 -4.82 6.68
N VAL A 162 -1.97 -5.17 6.59
CA VAL A 162 -1.36 -5.90 5.46
C VAL A 162 -0.76 -7.23 5.94
N LYS A 163 -0.44 -8.14 5.01
CA LYS A 163 0.30 -9.37 5.39
C LYS A 163 1.78 -9.15 5.66
N GLY A 164 2.39 -8.10 5.08
CA GLY A 164 3.83 -7.91 5.02
C GLY A 164 4.41 -8.31 3.65
N ALA A 165 5.36 -7.52 3.16
CA ALA A 165 5.88 -7.62 1.79
C ALA A 165 7.40 -7.79 1.71
N TYR A 166 8.08 -7.79 2.87
CA TYR A 166 9.52 -7.89 3.01
C TYR A 166 9.94 -9.30 3.43
N ARG A 167 11.17 -9.67 3.09
CA ARG A 167 11.75 -10.95 3.51
C ARG A 167 12.41 -10.74 4.87
N GLU A 168 11.76 -11.22 5.90
CA GLU A 168 12.16 -11.04 7.29
C GLU A 168 12.70 -12.34 7.88
N ASP A 169 13.56 -12.27 8.90
CA ASP A 169 14.09 -13.45 9.58
C ASP A 169 13.05 -14.15 10.48
N SER A 170 13.27 -15.45 10.75
CA SER A 170 12.28 -16.25 11.49
C SER A 170 12.20 -15.92 12.98
N ASN A 171 13.19 -15.23 13.52
CA ASN A 171 13.19 -14.70 14.88
C ASN A 171 12.26 -13.49 15.04
N VAL A 172 11.94 -12.77 13.95
CA VAL A 172 11.08 -11.57 13.98
C VAL A 172 9.77 -11.75 13.21
N ALA A 173 9.66 -12.79 12.36
CA ALA A 173 8.50 -12.99 11.50
C ALA A 173 8.07 -14.45 11.31
N PHE A 174 6.76 -14.65 11.16
CA PHE A 174 6.16 -15.90 10.69
C PHE A 174 6.56 -16.19 9.24
N LYS A 175 7.22 -17.34 9.02
CA LYS A 175 7.64 -17.77 7.68
C LYS A 175 6.56 -18.48 6.87
N SER A 176 5.66 -19.21 7.54
CA SER A 176 4.63 -20.00 6.87
C SER A 176 3.41 -19.14 6.55
N LYS A 177 2.88 -19.27 5.32
CA LYS A 177 1.62 -18.61 4.92
C LYS A 177 0.48 -18.86 5.91
N GLN A 178 0.35 -20.08 6.44
CA GLN A 178 -0.71 -20.42 7.39
C GLN A 178 -0.64 -19.57 8.67
N LYS A 179 0.55 -19.46 9.30
CA LYS A 179 0.74 -18.61 10.49
C LYS A 179 0.50 -17.12 10.19
N VAL A 180 0.94 -16.63 9.03
CA VAL A 180 0.66 -15.24 8.61
C VAL A 180 -0.85 -15.01 8.45
N ASP A 181 -1.56 -15.95 7.81
CA ASP A 181 -3.00 -15.86 7.61
C ASP A 181 -3.76 -15.93 8.96
N GLN A 182 -3.33 -16.82 9.88
CA GLN A 182 -3.89 -16.90 11.23
C GLN A 182 -3.69 -15.59 12.00
N ASN A 183 -2.48 -15.03 11.96
CA ASN A 183 -2.23 -13.76 12.64
C ASN A 183 -2.99 -12.60 11.97
N TYR A 184 -3.12 -12.59 10.64
CA TYR A 184 -3.95 -11.60 9.94
C TYR A 184 -5.40 -11.64 10.41
N LEU A 185 -5.99 -12.84 10.54
CA LEU A 185 -7.35 -13.01 11.07
C LEU A 185 -7.48 -12.51 12.52
N ARG A 186 -6.46 -12.78 13.35
CA ARG A 186 -6.41 -12.31 14.73
C ARG A 186 -6.38 -10.77 14.80
N LEU A 187 -5.43 -10.14 14.12
CA LEU A 187 -5.28 -8.68 14.08
C LEU A 187 -6.52 -8.01 13.47
N MET A 188 -7.11 -8.60 12.44
CA MET A 188 -8.35 -8.11 11.85
C MET A 188 -9.52 -8.18 12.85
N SER A 189 -9.62 -9.25 13.64
CA SER A 189 -10.65 -9.36 14.67
C SER A 189 -10.49 -8.25 15.73
N ILE A 190 -9.25 -7.99 16.17
CA ILE A 190 -8.94 -6.88 17.09
C ILE A 190 -9.36 -5.53 16.49
N LEU A 191 -9.11 -5.30 15.19
CA LEU A 191 -9.57 -4.07 14.52
C LEU A 191 -11.10 -3.92 14.51
N PHE A 192 -11.83 -5.00 14.25
CA PHE A 192 -13.30 -4.97 14.28
C PHE A 192 -13.87 -4.80 15.69
N GLU A 193 -13.16 -5.24 16.72
CA GLU A 193 -13.57 -5.08 18.12
C GLU A 193 -13.26 -3.65 18.62
N SER A 194 -12.01 -3.22 18.45
CA SER A 194 -11.47 -2.04 19.15
C SER A 194 -11.13 -0.87 18.22
N GLY A 195 -11.02 -1.09 16.91
CA GLY A 195 -10.70 -0.03 15.95
C GLY A 195 -11.86 0.94 15.71
N ASN A 196 -11.53 2.19 15.36
CA ASN A 196 -12.50 3.22 14.98
C ASN A 196 -12.72 3.24 13.46
N GLU A 197 -11.63 3.51 12.72
CA GLU A 197 -11.60 3.47 11.26
C GLU A 197 -10.31 2.80 10.80
N PHE A 198 -10.39 1.88 9.83
CA PHE A 198 -9.22 1.12 9.38
C PHE A 198 -9.33 0.65 7.92
N GLY A 199 -8.18 0.29 7.35
CA GLY A 199 -8.07 -0.30 6.01
C GLY A 199 -7.72 -1.79 6.10
N ILE A 200 -8.48 -2.63 5.38
CA ILE A 200 -8.18 -4.06 5.20
C ILE A 200 -7.51 -4.22 3.84
N ALA A 201 -6.17 -4.26 3.84
CA ALA A 201 -5.37 -4.28 2.62
C ALA A 201 -4.97 -5.72 2.24
N THR A 202 -5.79 -6.36 1.40
CA THR A 202 -5.60 -7.75 0.98
C THR A 202 -6.31 -8.08 -0.33
N HIS A 203 -5.79 -9.08 -1.04
CA HIS A 203 -6.41 -9.69 -2.22
C HIS A 203 -6.80 -11.15 -1.99
N ASP A 204 -6.63 -11.63 -0.76
CA ASP A 204 -6.91 -13.00 -0.36
C ASP A 204 -8.42 -13.17 -0.12
N GLY A 205 -9.05 -14.05 -0.90
CA GLY A 205 -10.50 -14.25 -0.83
C GLY A 205 -10.98 -14.75 0.53
N ALA A 206 -10.15 -15.52 1.25
CA ALA A 206 -10.50 -16.00 2.58
C ALA A 206 -10.50 -14.85 3.60
N MET A 207 -9.51 -13.96 3.53
CA MET A 207 -9.44 -12.78 4.41
C MET A 207 -10.58 -11.81 4.12
N ILE A 208 -10.88 -11.57 2.84
CA ILE A 208 -12.02 -10.74 2.41
C ILE A 208 -13.33 -11.33 2.94
N SER A 209 -13.56 -12.63 2.77
CA SER A 209 -14.78 -13.29 3.25
C SER A 209 -14.93 -13.18 4.76
N SER A 210 -13.82 -13.30 5.49
CA SER A 210 -13.78 -13.14 6.95
C SER A 210 -14.07 -11.70 7.38
N ALA A 211 -13.52 -10.69 6.70
CA ALA A 211 -13.84 -9.28 6.93
C ALA A 211 -15.33 -8.99 6.68
N VAL A 212 -15.91 -9.54 5.60
CA VAL A 212 -17.35 -9.42 5.30
C VAL A 212 -18.21 -10.06 6.39
N ALA A 213 -17.77 -11.19 6.95
CA ALA A 213 -18.47 -11.83 8.06
C ALA A 213 -18.40 -11.00 9.35
N LEU A 214 -17.22 -10.46 9.68
CA LEU A 214 -17.03 -9.58 10.85
C LEU A 214 -17.85 -8.28 10.71
N ALA A 215 -17.93 -7.70 9.50
CA ALA A 215 -18.73 -6.51 9.24
C ALA A 215 -20.24 -6.68 9.48
N LYS A 216 -20.76 -7.92 9.49
CA LYS A 216 -22.14 -8.20 9.89
C LYS A 216 -22.35 -8.20 11.40
N LYS A 217 -21.27 -8.43 12.16
CA LYS A 217 -21.27 -8.52 13.62
C LYS A 217 -20.91 -7.18 14.27
N TYR A 218 -20.00 -6.42 13.65
CA TYR A 218 -19.48 -5.17 14.18
C TYR A 218 -19.75 -4.03 13.20
N GLU A 219 -20.48 -3.01 13.65
CA GLU A 219 -20.73 -1.78 12.90
C GLU A 219 -19.51 -0.85 12.97
N LYS A 220 -18.46 -1.18 12.22
CA LYS A 220 -17.23 -0.38 12.13
C LYS A 220 -17.07 0.28 10.78
N LYS A 221 -16.44 1.45 10.75
CA LYS A 221 -16.06 2.13 9.51
C LYS A 221 -14.77 1.51 9.00
N PHE A 222 -14.80 0.84 7.86
CA PHE A 222 -13.60 0.31 7.23
C PHE A 222 -13.69 0.33 5.72
N GLU A 223 -12.54 0.23 5.06
CA GLU A 223 -12.46 0.06 3.61
C GLU A 223 -11.56 -1.12 3.25
N PHE A 224 -11.89 -1.78 2.14
CA PHE A 224 -10.94 -2.66 1.48
C PHE A 224 -9.91 -1.84 0.72
N GLN A 225 -8.65 -2.24 0.75
CA GLN A 225 -7.59 -1.58 0.00
C GLN A 225 -6.88 -2.59 -0.89
N MET A 226 -6.91 -2.35 -2.20
CA MET A 226 -6.42 -3.31 -3.19
C MET A 226 -5.51 -2.65 -4.21
N LEU A 227 -4.36 -3.27 -4.46
CA LEU A 227 -3.46 -2.87 -5.54
C LEU A 227 -4.17 -2.87 -6.91
N ARG A 228 -3.81 -1.90 -7.75
CA ARG A 228 -4.16 -1.85 -9.17
C ARG A 228 -3.72 -3.10 -9.92
N GLY A 229 -4.60 -3.64 -10.78
CA GLY A 229 -4.32 -4.81 -11.63
C GLY A 229 -4.23 -6.15 -10.91
N ILE A 230 -4.59 -6.20 -9.63
CA ILE A 230 -4.50 -7.41 -8.80
C ILE A 230 -5.89 -7.78 -8.32
N ARG A 231 -6.41 -8.90 -8.85
CA ARG A 231 -7.74 -9.43 -8.50
C ARG A 231 -8.85 -8.39 -8.77
N ASP A 232 -8.73 -7.68 -9.90
CA ASP A 232 -9.63 -6.58 -10.25
C ASP A 232 -11.09 -7.05 -10.38
N GLU A 233 -11.31 -8.33 -10.68
CA GLU A 233 -12.64 -8.92 -10.71
C GLU A 233 -13.36 -8.88 -9.35
N LEU A 234 -12.64 -8.77 -8.24
CA LEU A 234 -13.23 -8.68 -6.89
C LEU A 234 -13.71 -7.26 -6.55
N LYS A 235 -13.09 -6.23 -7.11
CA LYS A 235 -13.36 -4.83 -6.77
C LYS A 235 -14.83 -4.42 -7.01
N PRO A 236 -15.41 -4.62 -8.21
CA PRO A 236 -16.81 -4.25 -8.44
C PRO A 236 -17.78 -5.12 -7.62
N VAL A 237 -17.41 -6.36 -7.28
CA VAL A 237 -18.23 -7.23 -6.43
C VAL A 237 -18.33 -6.67 -5.00
N LEU A 238 -17.23 -6.16 -4.44
CA LEU A 238 -17.21 -5.56 -3.11
C LEU A 238 -17.99 -4.24 -3.07
N ILE A 239 -17.81 -3.39 -4.08
CA ILE A 239 -18.55 -2.12 -4.21
C ILE A 239 -20.05 -2.38 -4.34
N LYS A 240 -20.47 -3.34 -5.18
CA LYS A 240 -21.89 -3.71 -5.33
C LYS A 240 -22.50 -4.27 -4.04
N LYS A 241 -21.68 -4.86 -3.17
CA LYS A 241 -22.09 -5.32 -1.83
C LYS A 241 -22.15 -4.17 -0.79
N GLY A 242 -21.85 -2.93 -1.19
CA GLY A 242 -21.92 -1.75 -0.34
C GLY A 242 -20.65 -1.45 0.46
N PHE A 243 -19.54 -2.17 0.21
CA PHE A 243 -18.28 -1.90 0.91
C PHE A 243 -17.51 -0.76 0.26
N SER A 244 -16.94 0.13 1.09
CA SER A 244 -15.93 1.09 0.64
C SER A 244 -14.67 0.35 0.18
N LEU A 245 -14.10 0.80 -0.94
CA LEU A 245 -12.89 0.22 -1.50
C LEU A 245 -12.01 1.32 -2.06
N SER A 246 -10.73 1.31 -1.71
CA SER A 246 -9.71 2.17 -2.31
C SER A 246 -8.71 1.37 -3.15
N GLU A 247 -8.40 1.86 -4.34
CA GLU A 247 -7.35 1.29 -5.19
C GLU A 247 -6.00 1.93 -4.87
N TYR A 248 -4.99 1.09 -4.60
CA TYR A 248 -3.61 1.52 -4.44
C TYR A 248 -2.92 1.54 -5.82
N ILE A 249 -2.51 2.74 -6.22
CA ILE A 249 -2.05 3.09 -7.57
C ILE A 249 -0.58 3.52 -7.49
N PRO A 250 0.37 2.61 -7.77
CA PRO A 250 1.77 2.97 -7.85
C PRO A 250 2.10 3.62 -9.20
N TYR A 251 3.04 4.56 -9.20
CA TYR A 251 3.58 5.19 -10.40
C TYR A 251 5.06 5.53 -10.24
N GLY A 252 5.74 5.81 -11.35
CA GLY A 252 7.13 6.28 -11.36
C GLY A 252 8.09 5.30 -12.03
N THR A 253 9.30 5.79 -12.28
CA THR A 253 10.33 5.09 -13.06
C THR A 253 10.94 3.90 -12.34
N ASN A 254 10.85 3.84 -11.01
CA ASN A 254 11.41 2.75 -10.18
C ASN A 254 10.50 1.52 -10.12
N TRP A 255 9.94 1.12 -11.26
CA TRP A 255 8.90 0.09 -11.36
C TRP A 255 9.38 -1.36 -11.24
N LEU A 256 10.66 -1.60 -11.55
CA LEU A 256 11.19 -2.96 -11.70
C LEU A 256 11.19 -3.75 -10.37
N PRO A 257 11.72 -3.24 -9.24
CA PRO A 257 11.69 -3.98 -7.96
C PRO A 257 10.26 -4.30 -7.51
N TYR A 258 9.35 -3.32 -7.66
CA TYR A 258 7.94 -3.50 -7.34
C TYR A 258 7.30 -4.61 -8.18
N SER A 259 7.52 -4.60 -9.49
CA SER A 259 6.94 -5.56 -10.43
C SER A 259 7.47 -6.98 -10.24
N ILE A 260 8.77 -7.12 -9.95
CA ILE A 260 9.37 -8.42 -9.62
C ILE A 260 8.71 -9.03 -8.37
N ARG A 261 8.45 -8.23 -7.34
CA ARG A 261 7.74 -8.69 -6.15
C ARG A 261 6.33 -9.18 -6.47
N ARG A 262 5.56 -8.42 -7.27
CA ARG A 262 4.23 -8.83 -7.73
C ARG A 262 4.23 -10.11 -8.56
N LEU A 263 5.27 -10.34 -9.36
CA LEU A 263 5.46 -11.59 -10.11
C LEU A 263 5.71 -12.77 -9.17
N LYS A 264 6.61 -12.63 -8.19
CA LYS A 264 6.97 -13.69 -7.24
C LYS A 264 5.79 -14.13 -6.36
N GLU A 265 4.90 -13.21 -6.02
CA GLU A 265 3.69 -13.48 -5.22
C GLU A 265 2.66 -14.34 -5.96
N ARG A 266 2.78 -14.53 -7.30
CA ARG A 266 1.83 -15.30 -8.12
C ARG A 266 2.52 -16.46 -8.82
N LYS A 267 2.35 -17.69 -8.30
CA LYS A 267 2.81 -18.94 -8.95
C LYS A 267 2.37 -19.06 -10.42
N ARG A 268 1.15 -18.60 -10.76
CA ARG A 268 0.60 -18.62 -12.12
C ARG A 268 1.35 -17.70 -13.09
N ASN A 269 1.98 -16.62 -12.61
CA ASN A 269 2.75 -15.70 -13.46
C ASN A 269 4.17 -16.24 -13.75
N ILE A 270 4.73 -17.05 -12.85
CA ILE A 270 6.00 -17.76 -13.08
C ILE A 270 5.84 -18.77 -14.23
N LEU A 271 4.69 -19.47 -14.28
CA LEU A 271 4.34 -20.37 -15.39
C LEU A 271 4.20 -19.64 -16.73
N LEU A 272 3.62 -18.42 -16.73
CA LEU A 272 3.50 -17.60 -17.94
C LEU A 272 4.87 -17.15 -18.50
N LEU A 273 5.84 -16.87 -17.62
CA LEU A 273 7.23 -16.64 -18.04
C LEU A 273 7.81 -17.91 -18.68
N GLY A 274 7.64 -19.07 -18.02
CA GLY A 274 8.10 -20.36 -18.54
C GLY A 274 7.53 -20.74 -19.91
N SER A 275 6.24 -20.50 -20.15
CA SER A 275 5.60 -20.75 -21.46
C SER A 275 6.07 -19.78 -22.55
N SER A 276 6.39 -18.53 -22.21
CA SER A 276 6.95 -17.57 -23.16
C SER A 276 8.39 -17.92 -23.56
N PHE A 277 9.17 -18.55 -22.66
CA PHE A 277 10.50 -19.10 -22.97
C PHE A 277 10.42 -20.33 -23.89
N LEU A 278 9.41 -21.18 -23.71
CA LEU A 278 9.17 -22.35 -24.57
C LEU A 278 8.70 -21.94 -25.98
N GLN A 279 7.87 -20.90 -26.11
CA GLN A 279 7.48 -20.35 -27.41
C GLN A 279 8.64 -19.69 -28.16
N GLN A 280 9.63 -19.13 -27.45
CA GLN A 280 10.83 -18.55 -28.09
C GLN A 280 11.80 -19.61 -28.63
N LYS A 281 11.88 -20.78 -27.99
CA LYS A 281 12.67 -21.93 -28.48
C LYS A 281 11.97 -22.74 -29.58
N ALA A 282 10.69 -22.49 -29.83
CA ALA A 282 9.88 -23.18 -30.83
C ALA A 282 9.72 -22.42 -32.15
N LYS A 283 10.52 -21.38 -32.42
CA LYS A 283 10.68 -20.86 -33.78
C LYS A 283 11.66 -21.76 -34.53
N PRO A 284 11.24 -22.47 -35.60
CA PRO A 284 12.18 -23.18 -36.45
C PRO A 284 13.13 -22.17 -37.08
N LEU A 285 14.43 -22.50 -37.11
CA LEU A 285 15.33 -21.98 -38.14
C LEU A 285 14.80 -22.50 -39.48
N GLY A 286 14.05 -21.67 -40.17
CA GLY A 286 13.46 -21.98 -41.47
C GLY A 286 13.82 -20.89 -42.47
N ILE A 287 14.91 -21.18 -43.20
CA ILE A 287 15.26 -20.83 -44.59
C ILE A 287 14.86 -19.44 -45.09
#